data_AF-A0A2M7TPF1-F1
#
_entry.id   AF-A0A2M7TPF1-F1
#
_cell.length_a   1.000
_cell.length_b   1.000
_cell.length_c   1.000
_cell.angle_alpha   90.00
_cell.angle_beta   90.00
_cell.angle_gamma   90.00
#
_symmetry.space_group_name_H-M   'P 1'
#
loop_
_entity.id
_entity.type
_entity.pdbx_description
1 polymer ?
#
loop_
_entity_poly.entity_id
_entity_poly.type
_entity_poly.pdbx_seq_one_letter_code
_entity_poly.pdbx_strand_id
1 'polypeptide(L)'
;MINTQNTKTVFESTEEKPNEENPDNLGVFSEAAEKLFKDYQDYVHSLQPKGEVTYIHVDEIASRVAVFYENLLRVINWKEEQLVRRTAIERKLKRRLITEISGLSVVANLKADRIAEALILESIRGGHLPNNQIPQTRIKDVQNILEKYIYILKNISVAQDRGSSDVKLKVQFYNWLLEIAACEIEETLAPPYRENALINSMAQIMEERIRIKPEGSIPEAEKRIQIYIAVHRTLFHLDAPIISYRLLKWQHPDWVNMPASLYSQAAQNIFKLRQEVEAQLNYQWSNEFFKIGEKYNTVWLI
;
A
#
# COMPACT_ATOMS: atom_id res chain seq x y z
N MET A 1 2.58 34.86 39.17
CA MET A 1 2.14 34.90 37.76
C MET A 1 3.01 33.93 36.99
N ILE A 2 2.47 32.77 36.63
CA ILE A 2 3.19 31.72 35.89
C ILE A 2 3.22 32.15 34.43
N ASN A 3 4.42 32.37 33.91
CA ASN A 3 4.66 32.82 32.54
C ASN A 3 4.59 31.59 31.63
N THR A 4 3.44 31.36 31.00
CA THR A 4 3.24 30.27 30.04
C THR A 4 3.97 30.63 28.74
N GLN A 5 5.24 30.23 28.62
CA GLN A 5 5.94 30.27 27.34
C GLN A 5 5.26 29.28 26.40
N ASN A 6 4.53 29.83 25.43
CA ASN A 6 3.95 29.12 24.31
C ASN A 6 5.11 28.62 23.43
N THR A 7 5.64 27.44 23.75
CA THR A 7 6.74 26.80 23.01
C THR A 7 6.18 26.23 21.72
N LYS A 8 6.20 27.04 20.67
CA LYS A 8 5.75 26.64 19.32
C LYS A 8 6.77 25.62 18.78
N THR A 9 6.33 24.39 18.50
CA THR A 9 7.15 23.40 17.79
C THR A 9 7.47 23.91 16.39
N VAL A 10 8.75 23.99 16.05
CA VAL A 10 9.23 24.47 14.75
C VAL A 10 9.85 23.32 13.98
N PHE A 11 9.41 23.14 12.73
CA PHE A 11 10.00 22.19 11.81
C PHE A 11 10.97 22.92 10.89
N GLU A 12 12.23 22.55 10.92
CA GLU A 12 13.27 23.11 10.06
C GLU A 12 13.79 22.03 9.10
N SER A 13 13.90 22.38 7.82
CA SER A 13 14.71 21.65 6.85
C SER A 13 16.01 22.42 6.67
N THR A 14 17.15 21.77 6.84
CA THR A 14 18.43 22.37 6.46
C THR A 14 18.48 22.46 4.93
N GLU A 15 18.12 23.63 4.39
CA GLU A 15 18.43 24.00 3.00
C GLU A 15 19.92 24.35 2.95
N GLU A 16 20.78 23.34 2.88
CA GLU A 16 22.09 23.59 2.29
C GLU A 16 21.84 23.87 0.82
N LYS A 17 22.12 25.13 0.40
CA LYS A 17 22.29 25.44 -1.02
C LYS A 17 23.27 24.41 -1.58
N PRO A 18 23.03 23.82 -2.76
CA PRO A 18 24.09 23.11 -3.43
C PRO A 18 25.25 24.11 -3.52
N ASN A 19 26.39 23.77 -2.92
CA ASN A 19 27.63 24.42 -3.33
C ASN A 19 27.66 24.33 -4.86
N GLU A 20 28.07 25.41 -5.52
CA GLU A 20 28.43 25.35 -6.94
C GLU A 20 29.62 24.39 -7.06
N GLU A 21 29.33 23.09 -7.03
CA GLU A 21 30.30 22.03 -7.21
C GLU A 21 30.45 21.83 -8.71
N ASN A 22 31.63 22.24 -9.15
CA ASN A 22 32.36 21.86 -10.35
C ASN A 22 31.62 20.85 -11.28
N PRO A 23 31.34 21.20 -12.54
CA PRO A 23 30.58 20.35 -13.49
C PRO A 23 31.23 18.98 -13.81
N ASP A 24 32.42 18.69 -13.27
CA ASP A 24 33.09 17.39 -13.39
C ASP A 24 32.64 16.35 -12.33
N ASN A 25 31.76 16.69 -11.38
CA ASN A 25 31.28 15.77 -10.33
C ASN A 25 30.00 14.98 -10.68
N LEU A 26 29.60 14.95 -11.96
CA LEU A 26 28.47 14.15 -12.48
C LEU A 26 28.69 12.61 -12.43
N GLY A 27 29.77 12.14 -11.81
CA GLY A 27 30.27 10.77 -11.93
C GLY A 27 30.13 9.87 -10.70
N VAL A 28 29.59 10.32 -9.57
CA VAL A 28 29.47 9.48 -8.37
C VAL A 28 28.00 9.43 -7.95
N PHE A 29 27.31 8.35 -8.30
CA PHE A 29 26.04 7.99 -7.68
C PHE A 29 26.24 8.03 -6.16
N SER A 30 25.42 8.77 -5.41
CA SER A 30 25.53 8.76 -3.94
C SER A 30 25.43 7.32 -3.42
N GLU A 31 26.02 7.02 -2.26
CA GLU A 31 25.93 5.67 -1.65
C GLU A 31 24.47 5.18 -1.55
N ALA A 32 23.52 6.10 -1.36
CA ALA A 32 22.09 5.82 -1.42
C ALA A 32 21.62 5.38 -2.82
N ALA A 33 22.06 6.06 -3.88
CA ALA A 33 21.77 5.70 -5.27
C ALA A 33 22.39 4.35 -5.67
N GLU A 34 23.62 4.05 -5.25
CA GLU A 34 24.24 2.74 -5.49
C GLU A 34 23.51 1.60 -4.76
N LYS A 35 23.13 1.83 -3.49
CA LYS A 35 22.31 0.88 -2.72
C LYS A 35 20.96 0.64 -3.39
N LEU A 36 20.29 1.69 -3.87
CA LEU A 36 19.02 1.58 -4.59
C LEU A 36 19.16 0.79 -5.89
N PHE A 37 20.23 1.03 -6.65
CA PHE A 37 20.50 0.30 -7.88
C PHE A 37 20.72 -1.18 -7.60
N LYS A 38 21.45 -1.50 -6.52
CA LYS A 38 21.69 -2.87 -6.09
C LYS A 38 20.42 -3.55 -5.58
N ASP A 39 19.64 -2.89 -4.72
CA ASP A 39 18.36 -3.41 -4.22
C ASP A 39 17.38 -3.68 -5.38
N TYR A 40 17.35 -2.78 -6.38
CA TYR A 40 16.56 -2.98 -7.60
C TYR A 40 17.07 -4.16 -8.44
N GLN A 41 18.39 -4.28 -8.66
CA GLN A 41 18.99 -5.35 -9.45
C GLN A 41 18.82 -6.73 -8.80
N ASP A 42 19.17 -6.88 -7.52
CA ASP A 42 19.04 -8.12 -6.76
C ASP A 42 17.57 -8.59 -6.75
N TYR A 43 16.65 -7.63 -6.66
CA TYR A 43 15.24 -7.90 -6.68
C TYR A 43 14.71 -8.29 -8.07
N VAL A 44 15.06 -7.56 -9.14
CA VAL A 44 14.72 -7.94 -10.52
C VAL A 44 15.25 -9.34 -10.84
N HIS A 45 16.45 -9.67 -10.37
CA HIS A 45 17.01 -11.02 -10.46
C HIS A 45 16.21 -12.05 -9.67
N SER A 46 15.63 -11.69 -8.52
CA SER A 46 14.75 -12.58 -7.74
C SER A 46 13.40 -12.88 -8.41
N LEU A 47 12.95 -11.99 -9.31
CA LEU A 47 11.73 -12.16 -10.09
C LEU A 47 11.90 -13.03 -11.32
N GLN A 48 13.14 -13.24 -11.78
CA GLN A 48 13.42 -14.17 -12.86
C GLN A 48 12.95 -15.55 -12.42
N PRO A 49 11.92 -16.11 -13.08
CA PRO A 49 11.39 -17.37 -12.66
C PRO A 49 12.45 -18.46 -12.77
N LYS A 50 12.64 -19.22 -11.71
CA LYS A 50 13.52 -20.39 -11.74
C LYS A 50 12.77 -21.55 -12.40
N GLY A 51 12.81 -21.61 -13.73
CA GLY A 51 12.22 -22.70 -14.53
C GLY A 51 11.20 -22.24 -15.57
N GLU A 52 10.53 -23.19 -16.21
CA GLU A 52 9.43 -22.91 -17.15
C GLU A 52 8.23 -22.30 -16.41
N VAL A 53 7.73 -21.16 -16.88
CA VAL A 53 6.55 -20.48 -16.32
C VAL A 53 5.38 -20.57 -17.25
N THR A 54 4.30 -21.14 -16.74
CA THR A 54 2.99 -21.04 -17.37
C THR A 54 2.32 -19.74 -16.97
N TYR A 55 2.04 -18.91 -17.97
CA TYR A 55 1.30 -17.67 -17.79
C TYR A 55 -0.21 -17.89 -17.92
N ILE A 56 -0.99 -17.03 -17.27
CA ILE A 56 -2.45 -17.04 -17.39
C ILE A 56 -2.82 -16.45 -18.74
N HIS A 57 -3.47 -17.27 -19.57
CA HIS A 57 -4.04 -16.87 -20.84
C HIS A 57 -5.56 -16.78 -20.74
N VAL A 58 -6.13 -15.74 -21.35
CA VAL A 58 -7.56 -15.63 -21.58
C VAL A 58 -7.83 -15.36 -23.05
N ASP A 59 -8.59 -16.26 -23.69
CA ASP A 59 -8.95 -16.18 -25.11
C ASP A 59 -9.96 -15.05 -25.40
N GLU A 60 -10.96 -14.90 -24.53
CA GLU A 60 -12.05 -13.92 -24.65
C GLU A 60 -11.65 -12.55 -24.08
N ILE A 61 -10.65 -11.91 -24.68
CA ILE A 61 -10.36 -10.51 -24.41
C ILE A 61 -10.96 -9.68 -25.54
N ALA A 62 -11.78 -8.69 -25.18
CA ALA A 62 -12.32 -7.78 -26.18
C ALA A 62 -11.17 -7.08 -26.91
N SER A 63 -11.19 -7.02 -28.25
CA SER A 63 -10.14 -6.33 -29.03
C SER A 63 -9.93 -4.87 -28.57
N ARG A 64 -11.01 -4.21 -28.14
CA ARG A 64 -10.97 -2.88 -27.51
C ARG A 64 -10.17 -2.84 -26.21
N VAL A 65 -10.18 -3.91 -25.42
CA VAL A 65 -9.39 -4.05 -24.18
C VAL A 65 -7.90 -4.23 -24.50
N ALA A 66 -7.56 -5.01 -25.53
CA ALA A 66 -6.17 -5.17 -25.96
C ALA A 66 -5.57 -3.82 -26.45
N VAL A 67 -6.31 -3.10 -27.30
CA VAL A 67 -5.91 -1.75 -27.75
C VAL A 67 -5.85 -0.76 -26.59
N PHE A 68 -6.79 -0.83 -25.64
CA PHE A 68 -6.77 -0.01 -24.44
C PHE A 68 -5.53 -0.29 -23.58
N TYR A 69 -5.14 -1.55 -23.40
CA TYR A 69 -3.97 -1.92 -22.60
C TYR A 69 -2.65 -1.46 -23.24
N GLU A 70 -2.48 -1.59 -24.56
CA GLU A 70 -1.29 -1.05 -25.23
C GLU A 70 -1.19 0.49 -25.12
N ASN A 71 -2.33 1.18 -25.14
CA ASN A 71 -2.37 2.63 -24.94
C ASN A 71 -2.14 3.02 -23.48
N LEU A 72 -2.62 2.23 -22.51
CA LEU A 72 -2.41 2.40 -21.07
C LEU A 72 -0.92 2.45 -20.74
N LEU A 73 -0.15 1.47 -21.24
CA LEU A 73 1.30 1.37 -21.03
C LEU A 73 2.12 2.55 -21.59
N ARG A 74 1.57 3.30 -22.55
CA ARG A 74 2.30 4.38 -23.24
C ARG A 74 2.09 5.75 -22.60
N VAL A 75 1.03 5.94 -21.82
CA VAL A 75 0.52 7.29 -21.52
C VAL A 75 0.24 7.52 -20.03
N ILE A 76 0.00 6.48 -19.23
CA ILE A 76 -0.60 6.63 -17.90
C ILE A 76 0.45 6.54 -16.78
N ASN A 77 0.30 7.41 -15.78
CA ASN A 77 1.13 7.41 -14.57
C ASN A 77 0.82 6.17 -13.72
N TRP A 78 1.84 5.50 -13.17
CA TRP A 78 1.73 4.32 -12.30
C TRP A 78 0.56 4.41 -11.30
N LYS A 79 0.42 5.55 -10.62
CA LYS A 79 -0.64 5.79 -9.62
C LYS A 79 -2.04 5.55 -10.19
N GLU A 80 -2.29 6.02 -11.41
CA GLU A 80 -3.59 5.89 -12.06
C GLU A 80 -3.87 4.44 -12.46
N GLU A 81 -2.86 3.74 -12.99
CA GLU A 81 -3.01 2.32 -13.28
C GLU A 81 -3.29 1.50 -12.01
N GLN A 82 -2.52 1.80 -10.94
CA GLN A 82 -2.67 1.16 -9.64
C GLN A 82 -4.08 1.37 -9.09
N LEU A 83 -4.59 2.61 -9.16
CA LEU A 83 -5.93 2.95 -8.71
C LEU A 83 -6.99 2.18 -9.48
N VAL A 84 -6.88 2.11 -10.82
CA VAL A 84 -7.82 1.36 -11.67
C VAL A 84 -7.83 -0.12 -11.30
N ARG A 85 -6.66 -0.75 -11.17
CA ARG A 85 -6.52 -2.16 -10.77
C ARG A 85 -7.13 -2.42 -9.42
N ARG A 86 -6.72 -1.64 -8.42
CA ARG A 86 -7.17 -1.80 -7.03
C ARG A 86 -8.68 -1.60 -6.91
N THR A 87 -9.25 -0.57 -7.54
CA THR A 87 -10.70 -0.32 -7.50
C THR A 87 -11.49 -1.45 -8.16
N ALA A 88 -10.98 -2.05 -9.25
CA ALA A 88 -11.60 -3.22 -9.86
C ALA A 88 -11.59 -4.44 -8.92
N ILE A 89 -10.45 -4.70 -8.27
CA ILE A 89 -10.28 -5.77 -7.26
C ILE A 89 -11.24 -5.53 -6.09
N GLU A 90 -11.21 -4.34 -5.50
CA GLU A 90 -12.06 -3.93 -4.37
C GLU A 90 -13.55 -4.12 -4.67
N ARG A 91 -14.03 -3.72 -5.84
CA ARG A 91 -15.43 -3.91 -6.26
C ARG A 91 -15.82 -5.39 -6.33
N LYS A 92 -14.94 -6.24 -6.85
CA LYS A 92 -15.16 -7.69 -6.91
C LYS A 92 -15.21 -8.30 -5.52
N LEU A 93 -14.27 -7.91 -4.64
CA LEU A 93 -14.25 -8.35 -3.25
C LEU A 93 -15.50 -7.92 -2.51
N LYS A 94 -15.89 -6.64 -2.59
CA LYS A 94 -17.09 -6.10 -1.93
C LYS A 94 -18.35 -6.83 -2.39
N ARG A 95 -18.52 -7.04 -3.70
CA ARG A 95 -19.68 -7.76 -4.26
C ARG A 95 -19.76 -9.21 -3.81
N ARG A 96 -18.62 -9.90 -3.69
CA ARG A 96 -18.59 -11.32 -3.33
C ARG A 96 -18.58 -11.56 -1.82
N LEU A 97 -17.95 -10.70 -1.03
CA LEU A 97 -17.73 -10.92 0.39
C LEU A 97 -18.75 -10.18 1.26
N ILE A 98 -19.09 -8.92 0.95
CA ILE A 98 -20.07 -8.18 1.78
C ILE A 98 -21.47 -8.80 1.64
N THR A 99 -21.88 -9.12 0.42
CA THR A 99 -23.19 -9.76 0.16
C THR A 99 -23.35 -11.08 0.90
N GLU A 100 -22.27 -11.85 1.03
CA GLU A 100 -22.26 -13.13 1.75
C GLU A 100 -22.16 -12.95 3.28
N ILE A 101 -21.60 -11.83 3.78
CA ILE A 101 -21.40 -11.60 5.23
C ILE A 101 -22.58 -10.83 5.86
N SER A 102 -23.31 -9.99 5.12
CA SER A 102 -24.37 -9.11 5.66
C SER A 102 -25.70 -9.80 6.01
N GLY A 103 -25.73 -11.11 6.22
CA GLY A 103 -26.88 -11.82 6.81
C GLY A 103 -28.02 -12.18 5.85
N LEU A 104 -27.86 -12.06 4.52
CA LEU A 104 -28.83 -12.58 3.54
C LEU A 104 -28.46 -13.96 2.97
N SER A 105 -27.26 -14.47 3.26
CA SER A 105 -26.77 -15.75 2.77
C SER A 105 -25.74 -16.28 3.76
N VAL A 106 -26.16 -17.15 4.68
CA VAL A 106 -25.20 -18.05 5.33
C VAL A 106 -24.83 -19.06 4.27
N VAL A 107 -23.69 -18.88 3.60
CA VAL A 107 -23.09 -20.00 2.88
C VAL A 107 -21.67 -20.21 3.36
N ALA A 108 -21.52 -21.33 4.04
CA ALA A 108 -20.28 -21.96 4.50
C ALA A 108 -19.25 -22.29 3.38
N ASN A 109 -19.36 -21.71 2.17
CA ASN A 109 -18.59 -22.12 0.98
C ASN A 109 -17.84 -20.98 0.28
N LEU A 110 -17.34 -19.99 1.03
CA LEU A 110 -16.33 -19.06 0.48
C LEU A 110 -15.03 -19.83 0.22
N LYS A 111 -14.91 -20.32 -1.02
CA LYS A 111 -13.75 -21.03 -1.56
C LYS A 111 -12.75 -20.02 -2.12
N ALA A 112 -11.71 -19.72 -1.34
CA ALA A 112 -10.71 -18.70 -1.67
C ALA A 112 -10.02 -18.97 -3.02
N ASP A 113 -9.80 -20.25 -3.35
CA ASP A 113 -9.29 -20.73 -4.65
C ASP A 113 -10.15 -20.24 -5.81
N ARG A 114 -11.47 -20.47 -5.76
CA ARG A 114 -12.42 -20.04 -6.81
C ARG A 114 -12.53 -18.52 -6.91
N ILE A 115 -12.41 -17.83 -5.77
CA ILE A 115 -12.45 -16.37 -5.75
C ILE A 115 -11.17 -15.81 -6.38
N ALA A 116 -10.00 -16.34 -6.04
CA ALA A 116 -8.71 -15.92 -6.57
C ALA A 116 -8.64 -16.06 -8.10
N GLU A 117 -8.94 -17.25 -8.60
CA GLU A 117 -8.90 -17.54 -10.04
C GLU A 117 -9.86 -16.64 -10.80
N ALA A 118 -11.13 -16.59 -10.37
CA ALA A 118 -12.12 -15.77 -11.05
C ALA A 118 -11.78 -14.26 -10.98
N LEU A 119 -11.22 -13.79 -9.87
CA LEU A 119 -10.80 -12.40 -9.72
C LEU A 119 -9.73 -12.02 -10.75
N ILE A 120 -8.69 -12.86 -10.90
CA ILE A 120 -7.61 -12.64 -11.85
C ILE A 120 -8.13 -12.73 -13.29
N LEU A 121 -8.88 -13.78 -13.64
CA LEU A 121 -9.42 -13.97 -15.00
C LEU A 121 -10.33 -12.81 -15.39
N GLU A 122 -11.26 -12.40 -14.52
CA GLU A 122 -12.11 -11.24 -14.77
C GLU A 122 -11.31 -9.94 -14.86
N SER A 123 -10.16 -9.83 -14.18
CA SER A 123 -9.33 -8.62 -14.21
C SER A 123 -8.55 -8.54 -15.52
N ILE A 124 -8.13 -9.67 -16.07
CA ILE A 124 -7.55 -9.77 -17.41
C ILE A 124 -8.61 -9.47 -18.47
N ARG A 125 -9.79 -10.11 -18.40
CA ARG A 125 -10.92 -9.85 -19.33
C ARG A 125 -11.34 -8.38 -19.33
N GLY A 126 -11.35 -7.75 -18.16
CA GLY A 126 -11.72 -6.34 -17.98
C GLY A 126 -10.63 -5.35 -18.38
N GLY A 127 -9.42 -5.81 -18.76
CA GLY A 127 -8.31 -4.94 -19.14
C GLY A 127 -7.58 -4.27 -17.98
N HIS A 128 -7.85 -4.70 -16.75
CA HIS A 128 -7.18 -4.19 -15.56
C HIS A 128 -5.82 -4.86 -15.37
N LEU A 129 -5.66 -6.10 -15.84
CA LEU A 129 -4.41 -6.85 -15.78
C LEU A 129 -3.97 -7.30 -17.19
N PRO A 130 -2.65 -7.39 -17.43
CA PRO A 130 -2.14 -7.90 -18.70
C PRO A 130 -2.50 -9.37 -18.92
N ASN A 131 -2.87 -9.69 -20.16
CA ASN A 131 -2.92 -11.08 -20.61
C ASN A 131 -1.51 -11.64 -20.79
N ASN A 132 -1.30 -12.94 -20.53
CA ASN A 132 -0.03 -13.62 -20.77
C ASN A 132 1.20 -13.08 -20.01
N GLN A 133 1.02 -12.26 -18.97
CA GLN A 133 2.15 -11.74 -18.17
C GLN A 133 2.08 -12.13 -16.69
N ILE A 134 0.95 -12.64 -16.22
CA ILE A 134 0.78 -13.08 -14.84
C ILE A 134 1.04 -14.57 -14.75
N PRO A 135 2.04 -15.03 -13.97
CA PRO A 135 2.27 -16.46 -13.73
C PRO A 135 1.07 -17.13 -13.07
N GLN A 136 0.77 -18.38 -13.44
CA GLN A 136 -0.30 -19.16 -12.79
C GLN A 136 -0.09 -19.32 -11.28
N THR A 137 1.16 -19.32 -10.81
CA THR A 137 1.49 -19.37 -9.37
C THR A 137 0.87 -18.21 -8.59
N ARG A 138 0.62 -17.05 -9.23
CA ARG A 138 -0.04 -15.91 -8.59
C ARG A 138 -1.48 -16.19 -8.16
N ILE A 139 -2.15 -17.18 -8.76
CA ILE A 139 -3.48 -17.62 -8.29
C ILE A 139 -3.37 -18.14 -6.86
N LYS A 140 -2.31 -18.91 -6.55
CA LYS A 140 -2.10 -19.44 -5.20
C LYS A 140 -1.73 -18.34 -4.21
N ASP A 141 -0.93 -17.36 -4.63
CA ASP A 141 -0.60 -16.19 -3.81
C ASP A 141 -1.89 -15.42 -3.43
N VAL A 142 -2.74 -15.09 -4.41
CA VAL A 142 -4.02 -14.40 -4.18
C VAL A 142 -4.97 -15.25 -3.34
N GLN A 143 -5.00 -16.56 -3.54
CA GLN A 143 -5.77 -17.47 -2.69
C GLN A 143 -5.35 -17.36 -1.23
N ASN A 144 -4.05 -17.41 -0.92
CA ASN A 144 -3.56 -17.35 0.46
C ASN A 144 -3.92 -16.01 1.12
N ILE A 145 -3.81 -14.91 0.37
CA ILE A 145 -4.25 -13.58 0.81
C ILE A 145 -5.75 -13.59 1.14
N LEU A 146 -6.58 -14.13 0.25
CA LEU A 146 -8.02 -14.24 0.48
C LEU A 146 -8.36 -15.12 1.68
N GLU A 147 -7.66 -16.23 1.89
CA GLU A 147 -7.85 -17.09 3.06
C GLU A 147 -7.64 -16.32 4.37
N LYS A 148 -6.57 -15.51 4.45
CA LYS A 148 -6.29 -14.62 5.59
C LYS A 148 -7.44 -13.65 5.84
N TYR A 149 -7.85 -12.89 4.81
CA TYR A 149 -8.88 -11.86 4.97
C TYR A 149 -10.28 -12.45 5.21
N ILE A 150 -10.63 -13.56 4.56
CA ILE A 150 -11.89 -14.27 4.81
C ILE A 150 -11.91 -14.82 6.25
N TYR A 151 -10.81 -15.37 6.73
CA TYR A 151 -10.72 -15.84 8.11
C TYR A 151 -10.94 -14.70 9.09
N ILE A 152 -10.22 -13.58 8.91
CA ILE A 152 -10.38 -12.40 9.76
C ILE A 152 -11.85 -11.96 9.73
N LEU A 153 -12.43 -11.73 8.54
CA LEU A 153 -13.83 -11.32 8.37
C LEU A 153 -14.83 -12.21 9.12
N LYS A 154 -14.63 -13.53 9.11
CA LYS A 154 -15.52 -14.49 9.79
C LYS A 154 -15.36 -14.51 11.31
N ASN A 155 -14.18 -14.16 11.82
CA ASN A 155 -13.82 -14.30 13.23
C ASN A 155 -13.67 -12.95 13.95
N ILE A 156 -14.00 -11.83 13.31
CA ILE A 156 -14.09 -10.55 14.00
C ILE A 156 -15.25 -10.62 14.99
N SER A 157 -14.93 -10.58 16.28
CA SER A 157 -15.91 -10.33 17.33
C SER A 157 -16.27 -8.85 17.32
N VAL A 158 -17.09 -8.41 16.36
CA VAL A 158 -17.67 -7.07 16.45
C VAL A 158 -18.62 -7.15 17.63
N ALA A 159 -18.27 -6.45 18.72
CA ALA A 159 -18.92 -6.51 20.03
C ALA A 159 -20.41 -6.87 19.89
N GLN A 160 -20.81 -8.03 20.40
CA GLN A 160 -22.14 -8.61 20.22
C GLN A 160 -23.28 -7.81 20.89
N ASP A 161 -23.06 -6.57 21.31
CA ASP A 161 -24.02 -5.84 22.11
C ASP A 161 -24.09 -4.37 21.68
N ARG A 162 -25.33 -3.94 21.37
CA ARG A 162 -25.84 -2.55 21.24
C ARG A 162 -26.25 -2.09 19.83
N GLY A 163 -27.39 -2.62 19.36
CA GLY A 163 -28.37 -1.86 18.55
C GLY A 163 -27.99 -1.52 17.09
N SER A 164 -28.91 -0.81 16.41
CA SER A 164 -28.86 -0.49 14.98
C SER A 164 -27.68 0.41 14.54
N SER A 165 -27.07 1.15 15.47
CA SER A 165 -25.85 1.94 15.25
C SER A 165 -24.62 1.08 14.93
N ASP A 166 -24.65 -0.20 15.30
CA ASP A 166 -23.56 -1.17 15.16
C ASP A 166 -23.40 -1.69 13.71
N VAL A 167 -24.49 -1.74 12.94
CA VAL A 167 -24.46 -2.24 11.54
C VAL A 167 -23.63 -1.33 10.63
N LYS A 168 -23.75 -0.01 10.78
CA LYS A 168 -22.97 0.94 9.98
C LYS A 168 -21.47 0.83 10.27
N LEU A 169 -21.11 0.69 11.55
CA LEU A 169 -19.73 0.50 11.98
C LEU A 169 -19.15 -0.83 11.45
N LYS A 170 -19.93 -1.92 11.47
CA LYS A 170 -19.58 -3.21 10.85
C LYS A 170 -19.29 -3.08 9.37
N VAL A 171 -20.19 -2.43 8.63
CA VAL A 171 -20.03 -2.24 7.18
C VAL A 171 -18.80 -1.38 6.87
N GLN A 172 -18.57 -0.30 7.62
CA GLN A 172 -17.36 0.51 7.47
C GLN A 172 -16.09 -0.29 7.77
N PHE A 173 -16.13 -1.15 8.77
CA PHE A 173 -15.01 -2.02 9.11
C PHE A 173 -14.70 -3.05 8.02
N TYR A 174 -15.73 -3.71 7.50
CA TYR A 174 -15.57 -4.63 6.38
C TYR A 174 -15.06 -3.91 5.13
N ASN A 175 -15.57 -2.72 4.84
CA ASN A 175 -15.07 -1.91 3.72
C ASN A 175 -13.58 -1.61 3.87
N TRP A 176 -13.15 -1.11 5.03
CA TRP A 176 -11.73 -0.85 5.29
C TRP A 176 -10.88 -2.10 5.10
N LEU A 177 -11.30 -3.24 5.68
CA LEU A 177 -10.52 -4.47 5.59
C LEU A 177 -10.41 -5.00 4.15
N LEU A 178 -11.49 -4.87 3.35
CA LEU A 178 -11.49 -5.23 1.94
C LEU A 178 -10.67 -4.26 1.08
N GLU A 179 -10.58 -3.00 1.46
CA GLU A 179 -9.69 -2.01 0.84
C GLU A 179 -8.22 -2.38 1.07
N ILE A 180 -7.85 -2.81 2.30
CA ILE A 180 -6.51 -3.34 2.58
C ILE A 180 -6.26 -4.62 1.77
N ALA A 181 -7.21 -5.56 1.74
CA ALA A 181 -7.09 -6.79 0.95
C ALA A 181 -6.89 -6.50 -0.55
N ALA A 182 -7.60 -5.50 -1.09
CA ALA A 182 -7.44 -5.08 -2.47
C ALA A 182 -6.04 -4.50 -2.74
N CYS A 183 -5.47 -3.74 -1.80
CA CYS A 183 -4.09 -3.24 -1.91
C CYS A 183 -3.09 -4.39 -1.94
N GLU A 184 -3.23 -5.38 -1.05
CA GLU A 184 -2.31 -6.51 -0.99
C GLU A 184 -2.38 -7.40 -2.24
N ILE A 185 -3.58 -7.66 -2.75
CA ILE A 185 -3.77 -8.42 -4.00
C ILE A 185 -3.21 -7.63 -5.19
N GLU A 186 -3.46 -6.32 -5.27
CA GLU A 186 -2.94 -5.48 -6.35
C GLU A 186 -1.42 -5.45 -6.34
N GLU A 187 -0.79 -5.21 -5.18
CA GLU A 187 0.66 -5.21 -5.05
C GLU A 187 1.27 -6.59 -5.34
N THR A 188 0.54 -7.69 -5.07
CA THR A 188 1.00 -9.06 -5.42
C THR A 188 0.96 -9.33 -6.92
N LEU A 189 -0.04 -8.79 -7.62
CA LEU A 189 -0.25 -9.00 -9.06
C LEU A 189 0.53 -8.01 -9.94
N ALA A 190 0.75 -6.79 -9.46
CA ALA A 190 1.45 -5.72 -10.16
C ALA A 190 2.33 -4.92 -9.17
N PRO A 191 3.45 -5.51 -8.72
CA PRO A 191 4.23 -4.91 -7.65
C PRO A 191 4.98 -3.64 -8.09
N PRO A 192 4.96 -2.55 -7.30
CA PRO A 192 5.46 -1.23 -7.73
C PRO A 192 6.93 -0.99 -7.33
N TYR A 193 7.87 -1.73 -7.93
CA TYR A 193 9.27 -1.74 -7.46
C TYR A 193 9.98 -0.40 -7.62
N ARG A 194 9.84 0.23 -8.78
CA ARG A 194 10.46 1.52 -9.08
C ARG A 194 9.93 2.58 -8.12
N GLU A 195 8.62 2.61 -7.90
CA GLU A 195 7.96 3.60 -7.06
C GLU A 195 8.28 3.37 -5.58
N ASN A 196 8.40 2.11 -5.15
CA ASN A 196 8.87 1.79 -3.81
C ASN A 196 10.31 2.23 -3.58
N ALA A 197 11.19 2.06 -4.57
CA ALA A 197 12.56 2.55 -4.48
C ALA A 197 12.55 4.07 -4.25
N LEU A 198 11.85 4.83 -5.10
CA LEU A 198 11.76 6.30 -5.00
C LEU A 198 11.18 6.76 -3.65
N ILE A 199 10.12 6.11 -3.18
CA ILE A 199 9.52 6.39 -1.86
C ILE A 199 10.54 6.17 -0.74
N ASN A 200 11.25 5.06 -0.76
CA ASN A 200 12.23 4.73 0.28
C ASN A 200 13.41 5.71 0.27
N SER A 201 13.88 6.09 -0.91
CA SER A 201 14.96 7.08 -1.07
C SER A 201 14.56 8.45 -0.51
N MET A 202 13.38 8.94 -0.90
CA MET A 202 12.88 10.23 -0.44
C MET A 202 12.65 10.22 1.07
N ALA A 203 12.12 9.14 1.62
CA ALA A 203 11.93 8.99 3.07
C ALA A 203 13.27 9.05 3.82
N GLN A 204 14.29 8.34 3.35
CA GLN A 204 15.62 8.36 3.95
C GLN A 204 16.22 9.79 3.97
N ILE A 205 16.19 10.50 2.83
CA ILE A 205 16.71 11.86 2.76
C ILE A 205 15.94 12.80 3.70
N MET A 206 14.62 12.67 3.77
CA MET A 206 13.80 13.48 4.68
C MET A 206 14.10 13.18 6.15
N GLU A 207 14.31 11.91 6.51
CA GLU A 207 14.71 11.53 7.87
C GLU A 207 16.03 12.19 8.28
N GLU A 208 17.01 12.21 7.37
CA GLU A 208 18.33 12.81 7.57
C GLU A 208 18.30 14.33 7.64
N ARG A 209 17.38 15.01 6.94
CA ARG A 209 17.33 16.49 6.83
C ARG A 209 16.34 17.18 7.74
N ILE A 210 15.26 16.50 8.14
CA ILE A 210 14.25 17.12 9.00
C ILE A 210 14.76 17.19 10.43
N ARG A 211 14.76 18.40 11.00
CA ARG A 211 15.03 18.66 12.41
C ARG A 211 13.80 19.31 13.03
N ILE A 212 13.42 18.83 14.21
CA ILE A 212 12.26 19.34 14.95
C ILE A 212 12.78 20.01 16.21
N LYS A 213 12.40 21.26 16.44
CA LYS A 213 12.80 22.05 17.61
C LYS A 213 11.61 22.35 18.52
N PRO A 214 11.77 22.26 19.85
CA PRO A 214 12.96 21.77 20.55
C PRO A 214 13.22 20.28 20.30
N GLU A 215 14.49 19.86 20.38
CA GLU A 215 14.85 18.45 20.19
C GLU A 215 14.08 17.55 21.18
N GLY A 216 13.62 16.40 20.72
CA GLY A 216 12.81 15.49 21.53
C GLY A 216 11.32 15.85 21.63
N SER A 217 10.84 16.89 20.93
CA SER A 217 9.40 17.23 20.88
C SER A 217 8.54 16.10 20.31
N ILE A 218 9.12 15.26 19.44
CA ILE A 218 8.47 14.11 18.82
C ILE A 218 9.39 12.90 18.99
N PRO A 219 8.89 11.72 19.42
CA PRO A 219 9.68 10.50 19.39
C PRO A 219 10.20 10.21 17.98
N GLU A 220 11.45 9.78 17.84
CA GLU A 220 12.06 9.49 16.53
C GLU A 220 11.27 8.43 15.74
N ALA A 221 10.67 7.44 16.42
CA ALA A 221 9.80 6.46 15.75
C ALA A 221 8.56 7.11 15.12
N GLU A 222 7.94 8.05 15.83
CA GLU A 222 6.76 8.79 15.34
C GLU A 222 7.16 9.72 14.18
N LYS A 223 8.30 10.40 14.29
CA LYS A 223 8.87 11.20 13.19
C LYS A 223 9.04 10.37 11.93
N ARG A 224 9.62 9.16 12.03
CA ARG A 224 9.78 8.25 10.88
C ARG A 224 8.45 7.85 10.26
N ILE A 225 7.44 7.49 11.07
CA ILE A 225 6.11 7.15 10.57
C ILE A 225 5.50 8.34 9.80
N GLN A 226 5.59 9.54 10.35
CA GLN A 226 4.99 10.73 9.73
C GLN A 226 5.74 11.16 8.46
N ILE A 227 7.06 11.00 8.39
CA ILE A 227 7.84 11.18 7.16
C ILE A 227 7.41 10.17 6.10
N TYR A 228 7.31 8.90 6.47
CA TYR A 228 6.86 7.84 5.57
C TYR A 228 5.49 8.17 4.97
N ILE A 229 4.52 8.56 5.80
CA ILE A 229 3.19 8.99 5.34
C ILE A 229 3.26 10.22 4.42
N ALA A 230 4.07 11.22 4.78
CA ALA A 230 4.20 12.44 3.98
C ALA A 230 4.78 12.17 2.59
N VAL A 231 5.79 11.31 2.49
CA VAL A 231 6.36 10.90 1.18
C VAL A 231 5.31 10.24 0.31
N HIS A 232 4.51 9.32 0.86
CA HIS A 232 3.44 8.67 0.10
C HIS A 232 2.39 9.66 -0.43
N ARG A 233 2.07 10.70 0.37
CA ARG A 233 1.09 11.73 0.02
C ARG A 233 1.62 12.76 -0.97
N THR A 234 2.92 13.05 -0.95
CA THR A 234 3.53 14.14 -1.72
C THR A 234 4.17 13.68 -3.02
N LEU A 235 4.74 12.46 -3.05
CA LEU A 235 5.43 11.94 -4.23
C LEU A 235 4.45 11.37 -5.27
N PHE A 236 3.50 10.53 -4.84
CA PHE A 236 2.55 9.87 -5.74
C PHE A 236 1.09 10.15 -5.39
N HIS A 237 0.83 11.02 -4.41
CA HIS A 237 -0.53 11.35 -3.96
C HIS A 237 -1.35 10.09 -3.63
N LEU A 238 -0.72 9.14 -2.95
CA LEU A 238 -1.34 7.88 -2.55
C LEU A 238 -2.46 8.14 -1.55
N ASP A 239 -3.51 7.35 -1.64
CA ASP A 239 -4.68 7.50 -0.81
C ASP A 239 -4.59 6.69 0.50
N ALA A 240 -5.57 6.93 1.37
CA ALA A 240 -5.59 6.33 2.70
C ALA A 240 -5.54 4.79 2.69
N PRO A 241 -6.25 4.06 1.81
CA PRO A 241 -6.12 2.60 1.71
C PRO A 241 -4.69 2.11 1.46
N ILE A 242 -3.98 2.69 0.48
CA ILE A 242 -2.61 2.27 0.15
C ILE A 242 -1.67 2.58 1.31
N ILE A 243 -1.76 3.80 1.88
CA ILE A 243 -0.92 4.18 3.01
C ILE A 243 -1.22 3.28 4.22
N SER A 244 -2.48 2.97 4.49
CA SER A 244 -2.89 2.06 5.57
C SER A 244 -2.29 0.67 5.41
N TYR A 245 -2.41 0.09 4.21
CA TYR A 245 -1.82 -1.22 3.91
C TYR A 245 -0.30 -1.21 4.07
N ARG A 246 0.37 -0.17 3.57
CA ARG A 246 1.83 -0.04 3.67
C ARG A 246 2.31 0.18 5.10
N LEU A 247 1.56 0.92 5.92
CA LEU A 247 1.84 1.05 7.36
C LEU A 247 1.68 -0.29 8.07
N LEU A 248 0.60 -1.04 7.78
CA LEU A 248 0.40 -2.39 8.34
C LEU A 248 1.56 -3.31 7.99
N LYS A 249 1.97 -3.34 6.72
CA LYS A 249 3.10 -4.15 6.24
C LYS A 249 4.42 -3.74 6.91
N TRP A 250 4.64 -2.45 7.11
CA TRP A 250 5.88 -1.94 7.72
C TRP A 250 5.94 -2.20 9.23
N GLN A 251 4.83 -2.04 9.94
CA GLN A 251 4.75 -2.24 11.40
C GLN A 251 4.59 -3.72 11.78
N HIS A 252 4.04 -4.54 10.88
CA HIS A 252 3.85 -5.98 11.05
C HIS A 252 4.47 -6.71 9.85
N PRO A 253 5.78 -7.03 9.89
CA PRO A 253 6.48 -7.67 8.78
C PRO A 253 5.85 -9.01 8.34
N ASP A 254 5.25 -9.73 9.28
CA ASP A 254 4.54 -10.98 9.02
C ASP A 254 3.17 -10.78 8.35
N TRP A 255 2.71 -9.55 8.12
CA TRP A 255 1.38 -9.28 7.58
C TRP A 255 1.16 -9.92 6.20
N VAL A 256 2.15 -9.79 5.30
CA VAL A 256 2.08 -10.32 3.93
C VAL A 256 2.19 -11.84 3.93
N ASN A 257 3.18 -12.38 4.66
CA ASN A 257 3.46 -13.81 4.72
C ASN A 257 2.94 -14.43 6.03
N MET A 258 1.72 -14.06 6.42
CA MET A 258 1.17 -14.48 7.71
C MET A 258 0.82 -15.98 7.68
N PRO A 259 1.40 -16.81 8.56
CA PRO A 259 0.98 -18.20 8.66
C PRO A 259 -0.43 -18.30 9.24
N ALA A 260 -1.18 -19.32 8.81
CA ALA A 260 -2.58 -19.52 9.22
C ALA A 260 -2.77 -19.62 10.75
N SER A 261 -1.74 -20.03 11.49
CA SER A 261 -1.74 -20.06 12.96
C SER A 261 -1.93 -18.68 13.61
N LEU A 262 -1.54 -17.60 12.92
CA LEU A 262 -1.65 -16.23 13.43
C LEU A 262 -2.96 -15.54 13.03
N TYR A 263 -3.80 -16.16 12.18
CA TYR A 263 -5.03 -15.52 11.71
C TYR A 263 -6.00 -15.20 12.86
N SER A 264 -6.08 -16.05 13.89
CA SER A 264 -6.91 -15.80 15.07
C SER A 264 -6.43 -14.58 15.85
N GLN A 265 -5.11 -14.46 16.06
CA GLN A 265 -4.52 -13.30 16.72
C GLN A 265 -4.72 -12.01 15.90
N ALA A 266 -4.56 -12.09 14.58
CA ALA A 266 -4.84 -10.98 13.69
C ALA A 266 -6.31 -10.54 13.79
N ALA A 267 -7.26 -11.49 13.79
CA ALA A 267 -8.69 -11.21 13.93
C ALA A 267 -9.05 -10.58 15.29
N GLN A 268 -8.38 -10.96 16.37
CA GLN A 268 -8.58 -10.33 17.69
C GLN A 268 -8.04 -8.90 17.76
N ASN A 269 -6.91 -8.64 17.10
CA ASN A 269 -6.22 -7.35 17.16
C ASN A 269 -6.65 -6.36 16.08
N ILE A 270 -7.41 -6.78 15.06
CA ILE A 270 -7.66 -5.99 13.86
C ILE A 270 -8.30 -4.62 14.12
N PHE A 271 -9.16 -4.49 15.14
CA PHE A 271 -9.73 -3.20 15.52
C PHE A 271 -8.67 -2.25 16.09
N LYS A 272 -7.78 -2.77 16.92
CA LYS A 272 -6.66 -2.00 17.48
C LYS A 272 -5.73 -1.55 16.36
N LEU A 273 -5.37 -2.46 15.45
CA LEU A 273 -4.56 -2.15 14.28
C LEU A 273 -5.18 -1.04 13.43
N ARG A 274 -6.49 -1.12 13.17
CA ARG A 274 -7.21 -0.07 12.45
C ARG A 274 -7.13 1.27 13.16
N GLN A 275 -7.37 1.31 14.47
CA GLN A 275 -7.32 2.54 15.26
C GLN A 275 -5.92 3.16 15.27
N GLU A 276 -4.88 2.33 15.38
CA GLU A 276 -3.48 2.77 15.31
C GLU A 276 -3.19 3.42 13.94
N VAL A 277 -3.56 2.76 12.85
CA VAL A 277 -3.39 3.30 11.49
C VAL A 277 -4.19 4.60 11.30
N GLU A 278 -5.45 4.65 11.74
CA GLU A 278 -6.27 5.86 11.66
C GLU A 278 -5.69 7.02 12.47
N ALA A 279 -5.14 6.75 13.66
CA ALA A 279 -4.44 7.76 14.46
C ALA A 279 -3.20 8.30 13.75
N GLN A 280 -2.41 7.42 13.12
CA GLN A 280 -1.22 7.80 12.36
C GLN A 280 -1.56 8.65 11.13
N LEU A 281 -2.63 8.30 10.40
CA LEU A 281 -3.08 9.06 9.23
C LEU A 281 -3.60 10.46 9.59
N ASN A 282 -4.21 10.60 10.77
CA ASN A 282 -4.82 11.84 11.27
C ASN A 282 -3.96 12.56 12.32
N TYR A 283 -2.65 12.33 12.31
CA TYR A 283 -1.74 12.92 13.27
C TYR A 283 -1.77 14.45 13.26
N GLN A 284 -1.66 15.07 14.43
CA GLN A 284 -1.83 16.51 14.63
C GLN A 284 -0.89 17.39 13.79
N TRP A 285 0.32 16.90 13.48
CA TRP A 285 1.32 17.61 12.67
C TRP A 285 1.49 17.04 11.26
N SER A 286 0.57 16.19 10.81
CA SER A 286 0.61 15.59 9.46
C SER A 286 0.72 16.64 8.35
N ASN A 287 0.06 17.80 8.51
CA ASN A 287 0.14 18.91 7.56
C ASN A 287 1.54 19.56 7.48
N GLU A 288 2.28 19.61 8.59
CA GLU A 288 3.63 20.20 8.58
C GLU A 288 4.63 19.26 7.89
N PHE A 289 4.55 17.96 8.15
CA PHE A 289 5.32 16.96 7.41
C PHE A 289 4.97 16.96 5.91
N PHE A 290 3.69 17.09 5.57
CA PHE A 290 3.24 17.19 4.17
C PHE A 290 3.87 18.40 3.45
N LYS A 291 3.80 19.60 4.05
CA LYS A 291 4.41 20.82 3.46
C LYS A 291 5.91 20.67 3.23
N ILE A 292 6.60 19.98 4.13
CA ILE A 292 8.02 19.70 3.96
C ILE A 292 8.22 18.72 2.80
N GLY A 293 7.48 17.62 2.76
CA GLY A 293 7.55 16.65 1.66
C GLY A 293 7.32 17.26 0.28
N GLU A 294 6.37 18.19 0.15
CA GLU A 294 6.12 18.93 -1.11
C GLU A 294 7.35 19.71 -1.59
N LYS A 295 8.22 20.21 -0.70
CA LYS A 295 9.46 20.87 -1.13
C LYS A 295 10.48 19.90 -1.72
N TYR A 296 10.42 18.63 -1.30
CA TYR A 296 11.37 17.60 -1.72
C TYR A 296 10.89 16.80 -2.94
N ASN A 297 9.57 16.74 -3.22
CA ASN A 297 9.02 15.86 -4.27
C ASN A 297 9.49 16.22 -5.69
N THR A 298 9.79 17.49 -5.96
CA THR A 298 10.02 17.99 -7.32
C THR A 298 11.26 17.38 -7.97
N VAL A 299 12.26 17.03 -7.15
CA VAL A 299 13.50 16.37 -7.61
C VAL A 299 13.28 14.93 -8.06
N TRP A 300 12.19 14.29 -7.61
CA TRP A 300 11.91 12.87 -7.83
C TRP A 300 10.90 12.61 -8.95
N LEU A 301 10.22 13.65 -9.45
CA LEU A 301 9.17 13.56 -10.48
C LEU A 301 9.67 13.82 -11.91
N ILE A 302 11.00 13.81 -12.10
CA ILE A 302 11.69 13.95 -13.39
C ILE A 302 11.83 12.58 -14.06
#